data_AF-A0A6A3Q8U5-F1
#
_entry.id   AF-A0A6A3Q8U5-F1
#
_cell.length_a   1.000
_cell.length_b   1.000
_cell.length_c   1.000
_cell.angle_alpha   90.00
_cell.angle_beta   90.00
_cell.angle_gamma   90.00
#
_symmetry.space_group_name_H-M   'P 1'
#
loop_
_entity.id
_entity.type
_entity.pdbx_description
1 polymer ?
#
loop_
_entity_poly.entity_id
_entity_poly.type
_entity_poly.pdbx_seq_one_letter_code
_entity_poly.pdbx_strand_id
1 'polypeptide(L)'
;DPININETLVEDLLSRSLDGKTLGVTEVGETRRDRLAACRADNPECVFGANQTTFSYLEAAVFIVSFGGNVNETVTLEAAHSFVWDERIPDNYVASAEPISLPYMRSVVVKLLAHA
;
A
#
# COMPACT_ATOMS: atom_id res chain seq x y z
N ASP A 1 -6.79 -16.08 8.58
CA ASP A 1 -6.11 -15.60 9.80
C ASP A 1 -5.62 -14.17 9.53
N PRO A 2 -6.02 -13.16 10.31
CA PRO A 2 -5.65 -11.76 10.06
C PRO A 2 -4.18 -11.42 10.33
N ILE A 3 -3.40 -12.28 11.01
CA ILE A 3 -1.97 -11.99 11.29
C ILE A 3 -1.02 -12.52 10.22
N ASN A 4 -1.44 -13.52 9.44
CA ASN A 4 -0.59 -14.18 8.45
C ASN A 4 -0.75 -13.52 7.08
N ILE A 5 0.37 -13.40 6.35
CA ILE A 5 0.36 -12.94 4.96
C ILE A 5 -0.48 -13.91 4.12
N ASN A 6 -1.28 -13.34 3.22
CA ASN A 6 -2.14 -14.10 2.30
C ASN A 6 -1.61 -13.94 0.87
N GLU A 7 -1.10 -15.04 0.31
CA GLU A 7 -0.52 -15.09 -1.04
C GLU A 7 -1.44 -14.49 -2.10
N THR A 8 -2.72 -14.91 -2.13
CA THR A 8 -3.70 -14.41 -3.10
C THR A 8 -3.91 -12.89 -3.01
N LEU A 9 -3.88 -12.31 -1.81
CA LEU A 9 -4.01 -10.85 -1.64
C LEU A 9 -2.73 -10.10 -2.06
N VAL A 10 -1.56 -10.72 -1.87
CA VAL A 10 -0.29 -10.17 -2.35
C VAL A 10 -0.24 -10.21 -3.87
N GLU A 11 -0.59 -11.33 -4.48
CA GLU A 11 -0.67 -11.49 -5.94
C GLU A 11 -1.66 -10.51 -6.56
N ASP A 12 -2.86 -10.32 -5.96
CA ASP A 12 -3.82 -9.30 -6.40
C ASP A 12 -3.19 -7.92 -6.41
N LEU A 13 -2.55 -7.50 -5.30
CA LEU A 13 -1.89 -6.20 -5.21
C LEU A 13 -0.80 -6.02 -6.28
N LEU A 14 0.10 -7.00 -6.45
CA LEU A 14 1.22 -6.90 -7.40
C LEU A 14 0.73 -6.92 -8.86
N SER A 15 -0.35 -7.65 -9.15
CA SER A 15 -0.93 -7.74 -10.49
C SER A 15 -1.56 -6.44 -10.99
N ARG A 16 -1.84 -5.49 -10.09
CA ARG A 16 -2.48 -4.20 -10.41
C ARG A 16 -1.55 -3.18 -11.07
N SER A 17 -0.26 -3.44 -11.12
CA SER A 17 0.73 -2.55 -11.74
C SER A 17 0.36 -2.20 -13.18
N LEU A 18 0.13 -0.91 -13.44
CA LEU A 18 -0.26 -0.45 -14.78
C LEU A 18 0.92 -0.46 -15.76
N ASP A 19 2.14 -0.31 -15.27
CA ASP A 19 3.37 -0.30 -16.07
C ASP A 19 4.13 -1.64 -16.05
N GLY A 20 3.64 -2.62 -15.28
CA GLY A 20 4.27 -3.92 -15.06
C GLY A 20 5.57 -3.86 -14.25
N LYS A 21 5.86 -2.76 -13.56
CA LYS A 21 7.13 -2.51 -12.84
C LYS A 21 6.93 -1.92 -11.45
N THR A 22 5.93 -1.08 -11.27
CA THR A 22 5.72 -0.32 -10.04
C THR A 22 4.26 -0.28 -9.63
N LEU A 23 4.03 -0.01 -8.35
CA LEU A 23 2.73 0.36 -7.80
C LEU A 23 2.82 1.81 -7.34
N GLY A 24 1.86 2.63 -7.76
CA GLY A 24 1.74 4.03 -7.36
C GLY A 24 0.45 4.32 -6.60
N VAL A 25 0.16 5.60 -6.44
CA VAL A 25 -1.03 6.08 -5.70
C VAL A 25 -2.35 5.62 -6.33
N THR A 26 -2.39 5.38 -7.65
CA THR A 26 -3.58 4.92 -8.34
C THR A 26 -3.87 3.46 -7.99
N GLU A 27 -2.93 2.56 -8.26
CA GLU A 27 -3.10 1.12 -8.03
C GLU A 27 -3.37 0.80 -6.57
N VAL A 28 -2.63 1.42 -5.65
CA VAL A 28 -2.77 1.18 -4.20
C VAL A 28 -4.06 1.81 -3.66
N GLY A 29 -4.45 2.99 -4.15
CA GLY A 29 -5.73 3.61 -3.78
C GLY A 29 -6.93 2.76 -4.20
N GLU A 30 -6.93 2.27 -5.44
CA GLU A 30 -7.96 1.35 -5.94
C GLU A 30 -7.96 0.03 -5.18
N THR A 31 -6.78 -0.51 -4.83
CA THR A 31 -6.69 -1.70 -3.98
C THR A 31 -7.39 -1.46 -2.64
N ARG A 32 -7.15 -0.32 -1.97
CA ARG A 32 -7.80 -0.01 -0.69
C ARG A 32 -9.32 0.06 -0.81
N ARG A 33 -9.85 0.70 -1.85
CA ARG A 33 -11.29 0.73 -2.17
C ARG A 33 -11.85 -0.69 -2.30
N ASP A 34 -11.23 -1.50 -3.15
CA ASP A 34 -11.73 -2.82 -3.49
C ASP A 34 -11.63 -3.78 -2.30
N ARG A 35 -10.57 -3.66 -1.48
CA ARG A 35 -10.43 -4.42 -0.23
C ARG A 35 -11.52 -4.07 0.80
N LEU A 36 -11.93 -2.81 0.88
CA LEU A 36 -13.06 -2.41 1.73
C LEU A 36 -14.39 -2.94 1.17
N ALA A 37 -14.59 -2.90 -0.14
CA ALA A 37 -15.79 -3.46 -0.77
C ALA A 37 -15.91 -4.97 -0.50
N ALA A 38 -14.82 -5.72 -0.66
CA ALA A 38 -14.77 -7.15 -0.34
C ALA A 38 -15.00 -7.42 1.15
N CYS A 39 -14.41 -6.63 2.06
CA CYS A 39 -14.70 -6.75 3.49
C CYS A 39 -16.20 -6.62 3.78
N ARG A 40 -16.87 -5.63 3.18
CA ARG A 40 -18.32 -5.41 3.37
C ARG A 40 -19.19 -6.49 2.74
N ALA A 41 -18.74 -7.09 1.64
CA ALA A 41 -19.47 -8.15 0.94
C ALA A 41 -19.34 -9.51 1.64
N ASP A 42 -18.13 -9.84 2.08
CA ASP A 42 -17.77 -11.21 2.46
C ASP A 42 -17.61 -11.40 3.98
N ASN A 43 -17.47 -10.32 4.75
CA ASN A 43 -17.32 -10.37 6.20
C ASN A 43 -18.49 -9.65 6.92
N PRO A 44 -19.44 -10.40 7.52
CA PRO A 44 -20.56 -9.80 8.26
C PRO A 44 -20.11 -8.98 9.49
N GLU A 45 -18.87 -9.17 9.95
CA GLU A 45 -18.25 -8.44 11.06
C GLU A 45 -17.35 -7.29 10.59
N CYS A 46 -17.44 -6.87 9.32
CA CYS A 46 -16.61 -5.80 8.77
C CYS A 46 -16.87 -4.47 9.48
N VAL A 47 -15.96 -4.09 10.38
CA VAL A 47 -15.94 -2.77 11.04
C VAL A 47 -14.89 -1.89 10.38
N PHE A 48 -15.34 -0.87 9.65
CA PHE A 48 -14.44 0.06 8.97
C PHE A 48 -14.96 1.49 9.07
N GLY A 49 -14.62 2.16 10.18
CA GLY A 49 -14.98 3.53 10.47
C GLY A 49 -13.85 4.52 10.21
N ALA A 50 -14.00 5.76 10.69
CA ALA A 50 -13.04 6.85 10.45
C ALA A 50 -11.60 6.53 10.88
N ASN A 51 -11.42 5.81 11.99
CA ASN A 51 -10.08 5.40 12.46
C ASN A 51 -9.45 4.37 11.51
N GLN A 52 -10.18 3.33 11.12
CA GLN A 52 -9.69 2.32 10.19
C GLN A 52 -9.36 2.92 8.82
N THR A 53 -10.20 3.86 8.34
CA THR A 53 -9.88 4.64 7.13
C THR A 53 -8.56 5.38 7.32
N THR A 54 -8.42 6.17 8.38
CA THR A 54 -7.21 6.97 8.62
C THR A 54 -5.94 6.11 8.65
N PHE A 55 -5.94 5.03 9.43
CA PHE A 55 -4.76 4.18 9.57
C PHE A 55 -4.45 3.39 8.30
N SER A 56 -5.45 2.79 7.66
CA SER A 56 -5.20 1.97 6.46
C SER A 56 -4.69 2.78 5.26
N TYR A 57 -5.13 4.03 5.10
CA TYR A 57 -4.59 4.91 4.07
C TYR A 57 -3.20 5.45 4.45
N LEU A 58 -2.92 5.68 5.74
CA LEU A 58 -1.58 6.04 6.19
C LEU A 58 -0.58 4.87 5.97
N GLU A 59 -0.99 3.63 6.25
CA GLU A 59 -0.21 2.42 5.96
C GLU A 59 0.05 2.30 4.45
N ALA A 60 -0.95 2.56 3.60
CA ALA A 60 -0.76 2.60 2.15
C ALA A 60 0.21 3.70 1.70
N ALA A 61 0.17 4.87 2.33
CA ALA A 61 1.14 5.92 2.07
C ALA A 61 2.56 5.49 2.48
N VAL A 62 2.71 4.89 3.67
CA VAL A 62 3.99 4.32 4.15
C VAL A 62 4.52 3.26 3.19
N PHE A 63 3.66 2.35 2.72
CA PHE A 63 4.03 1.31 1.76
C PHE A 63 4.67 1.92 0.51
N ILE A 64 4.05 2.94 -0.08
CA ILE A 64 4.58 3.59 -1.28
C ILE A 64 5.85 4.39 -0.98
N VAL A 65 5.82 5.29 0.00
CA VAL A 65 6.89 6.28 0.19
C VAL A 65 8.08 5.71 0.94
N SER A 66 7.86 4.83 1.92
CA SER A 66 8.95 4.22 2.67
C SER A 66 9.53 3.05 1.89
N PHE A 67 8.73 2.09 1.43
CA PHE A 67 9.30 0.90 0.77
C PHE A 67 9.76 1.18 -0.66
N GLY A 68 9.24 2.24 -1.28
CA GLY A 68 9.71 2.77 -2.55
C GLY A 68 10.94 3.68 -2.48
N GLY A 69 11.49 3.92 -1.29
CA GLY A 69 12.64 4.82 -1.14
C GLY A 69 12.30 6.28 -1.47
N ASN A 70 11.03 6.65 -1.41
CA ASN A 70 10.48 7.97 -1.74
C ASN A 70 10.85 8.46 -3.15
N VAL A 71 10.78 7.56 -4.13
CA VAL A 71 10.99 7.88 -5.55
C VAL A 71 9.64 7.95 -6.26
N ASN A 72 9.22 9.16 -6.60
CA ASN A 72 8.00 9.44 -7.38
C ASN A 72 6.69 8.87 -6.80
N GLU A 73 6.61 8.66 -5.48
CA GLU A 73 5.44 8.02 -4.85
C GLU A 73 5.10 6.68 -5.51
N THR A 74 6.13 5.88 -5.76
CA THR A 74 6.02 4.52 -6.31
C THR A 74 6.87 3.55 -5.50
N VAL A 75 6.48 2.28 -5.51
CA VAL A 75 7.30 1.15 -5.04
C VAL A 75 7.45 0.14 -6.17
N THR A 76 8.65 -0.40 -6.38
CA THR A 76 8.87 -1.43 -7.41
C THR A 76 8.17 -2.73 -7.01
N LEU A 77 7.77 -3.54 -8.00
CA LEU A 77 7.17 -4.85 -7.72
C LEU A 77 8.10 -5.77 -6.92
N GLU A 78 9.41 -5.70 -7.19
CA GLU A 78 10.43 -6.43 -6.42
C GLU A 78 10.44 -5.98 -4.95
N ALA A 79 10.49 -4.67 -4.70
CA ALA A 79 10.48 -4.14 -3.34
C ALA A 79 9.16 -4.45 -2.62
N ALA A 80 8.03 -4.25 -3.29
CA ALA A 80 6.71 -4.56 -2.78
C ALA A 80 6.60 -6.03 -2.34
N HIS A 81 7.05 -6.96 -3.19
CA HIS A 81 7.09 -8.39 -2.85
C HIS A 81 8.01 -8.65 -1.67
N SER A 82 9.25 -8.16 -1.69
CA SER A 82 10.22 -8.39 -0.61
C SER A 82 9.72 -7.88 0.75
N PHE A 83 9.10 -6.70 0.79
CA PHE A 83 8.61 -6.14 2.05
C PHE A 83 7.33 -6.82 2.56
N VAL A 84 6.40 -7.19 1.67
CA VAL A 84 5.08 -7.70 2.06
C VAL A 84 5.06 -9.22 2.21
N TRP A 85 5.77 -9.95 1.33
CA TRP A 85 5.81 -11.40 1.34
C TRP A 85 7.02 -11.95 2.10
N ASP A 86 8.22 -11.45 1.77
CA ASP A 86 9.46 -11.95 2.38
C ASP A 86 9.77 -11.28 3.73
N GLU A 87 8.99 -10.27 4.13
CA GLU A 87 9.20 -9.41 5.30
C GLU A 87 10.64 -8.89 5.42
N ARG A 88 11.26 -8.58 4.28
CA ARG A 88 12.69 -8.27 4.14
C ARG A 88 12.92 -6.99 3.36
N ILE A 89 13.91 -6.21 3.79
CA ILE A 89 14.45 -5.10 2.99
C ILE A 89 15.23 -5.68 1.79
N PRO A 90 14.92 -5.34 0.53
CA PRO A 90 15.67 -5.78 -0.64
C PRO A 90 17.15 -5.38 -0.60
N ASP A 91 18.05 -6.20 -1.14
CA ASP A 91 19.50 -5.90 -1.18
C ASP A 91 19.82 -4.64 -2.01
N ASN A 92 18.99 -4.33 -3.00
CA ASN A 92 19.10 -3.15 -3.87
C ASN A 92 18.28 -1.95 -3.35
N TYR A 93 17.71 -2.02 -2.15
CA TYR A 93 16.88 -0.95 -1.60
C TYR A 93 17.72 0.30 -1.32
N VAL A 94 17.23 1.44 -1.79
CA VAL A 94 17.79 2.76 -1.51
C VAL A 94 16.78 3.52 -0.66
N ALA A 95 17.17 3.89 0.56
CA ALA A 95 16.33 4.68 1.44
C ALA A 95 16.10 6.09 0.89
N SER A 96 14.99 6.72 1.30
CA SER A 96 14.71 8.12 0.99
C SER A 96 15.90 9.02 1.34
N ALA A 97 16.30 9.88 0.40
CA ALA A 97 17.36 10.85 0.60
C ALA A 97 17.01 11.89 1.68
N GLU A 98 15.71 12.14 1.88
CA GLU A 98 15.18 13.09 2.85
C GLU A 98 14.31 12.38 3.90
N PRO A 99 14.22 12.91 5.14
CA PRO A 99 13.33 12.36 6.15
C PRO A 99 11.86 12.35 5.69
N ILE A 100 11.22 11.17 5.76
CA ILE A 100 9.79 11.03 5.51
C ILE A 100 9.02 11.60 6.70
N SER A 101 8.30 12.70 6.49
CA SER A 101 7.56 13.40 7.53
C SER A 101 6.07 13.07 7.51
N LEU A 102 5.40 13.18 8.67
CA LEU A 102 3.95 12.97 8.76
C LEU A 102 3.14 13.95 7.86
N PRO A 103 3.48 15.25 7.75
CA PRO A 103 2.81 16.13 6.79
C PRO A 103 2.93 15.66 5.35
N TYR A 104 4.09 15.12 4.95
CA TYR A 104 4.28 14.57 3.62
C TYR A 104 3.44 13.30 3.40
N MET A 105 3.45 12.35 4.36
CA MET A 105 2.59 11.17 4.25
C MET A 105 1.10 11.53 4.13
N ARG A 106 0.65 12.59 4.83
CA ARG A 106 -0.73 13.08 4.71
C ARG A 106 -1.06 13.62 3.31
N SER A 107 -0.10 14.22 2.59
CA SER A 107 -0.35 14.65 1.20
C SER A 107 -0.49 13.45 0.26
N VAL A 108 0.28 12.38 0.50
CA VAL A 108 0.15 11.10 -0.24
C VAL A 108 -1.19 10.43 0.07
N VAL A 109 -1.65 10.45 1.32
CA VAL A 109 -2.99 9.97 1.71
C VAL A 109 -4.09 10.68 0.91
N VAL A 110 -3.99 12.00 0.72
CA VAL A 110 -4.97 12.75 -0.08
C VAL A 110 -5.00 12.25 -1.54
N LYS A 111 -3.85 11.90 -2.11
CA LYS A 111 -3.76 11.33 -3.47
C LYS A 111 -4.37 9.93 -3.54
N LEU A 112 -4.06 9.06 -2.57
CA LEU A 112 -4.66 7.73 -2.47
C LEU A 112 -6.18 7.80 -2.37
N LEU A 113 -6.70 8.75 -1.57
CA LEU A 113 -8.14 8.98 -1.41
C LEU A 113 -8.84 9.47 -2.68
N ALA A 114 -8.10 10.01 -3.66
CA ALA A 114 -8.68 10.37 -4.96
C ALA A 114 -9.06 9.14 -5.82
N HIS A 115 -8.57 7.95 -5.44
CA HIS A 115 -8.84 6.68 -6.12
C HIS A 115 -9.66 5.70 -5.24
N ALA A 116 -10.04 6.14 -4.04
CA ALA A 116 -10.73 5.39 -2.99
C ALA A 116 -12.24 5.17 -3.22
#